data_AF-A0A2K6NFL9-F1
#
_entry.id   AF-A0A2K6NFL9-F1
#
_cell.length_a   1.000
_cell.length_b   1.000
_cell.length_c   1.000
_cell.angle_alpha   90.00
_cell.angle_beta   90.00
_cell.angle_gamma   90.00
#
_symmetry.space_group_name_H-M   'P 1'
#
loop_
_entity.id
_entity.type
_entity.pdbx_description
1 polymer ?
#
loop_
_entity_poly.entity_id
_entity_poly.type
_entity_poly.pdbx_seq_one_letter_code
_entity_poly.pdbx_strand_id
1 'polypeptide(L)'
;MTKGPLICYNGVPGSMPNASWTGNLRAIKWSDMEDSHGGCHGHYVHGICIYGNGDLKWLVNSPSLFANKIELNTYPLTMECPELRHRERTLNQSETAIQPSWYF
;
A
#
# COMPACT_ATOMS: atom_id res chain seq x y z
N MET A 1 -31.25 13.39 -4.24
CA MET A 1 -29.98 14.13 -4.20
C MET A 1 -28.87 13.17 -3.77
N THR A 2 -28.14 12.59 -4.71
CA THR A 2 -26.94 11.82 -4.40
C THR A 2 -25.85 12.81 -3.95
N LYS A 3 -25.57 12.88 -2.64
CA LYS A 3 -24.43 13.65 -2.15
C LYS A 3 -23.16 13.01 -2.71
N GLY A 4 -22.38 13.76 -3.47
CA GLY A 4 -21.07 13.33 -3.95
C GLY A 4 -20.04 13.22 -2.82
N PRO A 5 -18.85 12.66 -3.10
CA PRO A 5 -17.77 12.55 -2.11
C PRO A 5 -17.37 13.93 -1.55
N LEU A 6 -17.07 14.01 -0.25
CA LEU A 6 -16.68 15.26 0.42
C LEU A 6 -15.45 15.93 -0.21
N ILE A 7 -14.53 15.14 -0.79
CA ILE A 7 -13.34 15.66 -1.49
C ILE A 7 -13.68 16.53 -2.70
N CYS A 8 -14.89 16.39 -3.27
CA CYS A 8 -15.31 17.14 -4.45
C CYS A 8 -16.11 18.42 -4.12
N TYR A 9 -16.30 18.73 -2.83
CA TYR A 9 -17.16 19.85 -2.41
C TYR A 9 -16.35 21.13 -2.17
N ASN A 10 -16.68 22.20 -2.91
CA ASN A 10 -16.05 23.51 -2.75
C ASN A 10 -16.24 24.05 -1.33
N GLY A 11 -15.15 24.51 -0.70
CA GLY A 11 -15.16 25.05 0.66
C GLY A 11 -14.81 24.04 1.76
N VAL A 12 -14.57 22.77 1.41
CA VAL A 12 -13.96 21.80 2.34
C VAL A 12 -12.44 21.95 2.28
N PRO A 13 -11.73 22.17 3.40
CA PRO A 13 -10.27 22.20 3.40
C PRO A 13 -9.67 20.92 2.82
N GLY A 14 -8.76 21.05 1.85
CA GLY A 14 -8.19 19.91 1.13
C GLY A 14 -9.09 19.30 0.06
N SER A 15 -10.22 19.93 -0.29
CA SER A 15 -11.05 19.48 -1.42
C SER A 15 -10.30 19.62 -2.74
N MET A 16 -10.48 18.64 -3.63
CA MET A 16 -10.10 18.71 -5.04
C MET A 16 -11.36 18.55 -5.89
N PRO A 17 -12.12 19.63 -6.14
CA PRO A 17 -13.39 19.59 -6.88
C PRO A 17 -13.24 19.15 -8.34
N ASN A 18 -12.04 19.28 -8.92
CA ASN A 18 -11.71 18.80 -10.27
C ASN A 18 -10.82 17.54 -10.26
N ALA A 19 -10.74 16.82 -9.14
CA ALA A 19 -9.94 15.60 -9.07
C ALA A 19 -10.48 14.53 -10.04
N SER A 20 -9.57 13.86 -10.73
CA SER A 20 -9.82 12.59 -11.39
C SER A 20 -9.56 11.42 -10.42
N TRP A 21 -9.81 10.19 -10.87
CA TRP A 21 -9.59 8.96 -10.10
C TRP A 21 -8.09 8.61 -9.95
N THR A 22 -7.25 9.58 -9.61
CA THR A 22 -5.81 9.41 -9.44
C THR A 22 -5.46 9.53 -7.95
N GLY A 23 -5.63 8.43 -7.21
CA GLY A 23 -5.30 8.35 -5.79
C GLY A 23 -4.38 7.17 -5.52
N ASN A 24 -3.18 7.44 -4.99
CA ASN A 24 -2.14 6.42 -4.78
C ASN A 24 -1.90 6.14 -3.29
N LEU A 25 -2.92 6.31 -2.44
CA LEU A 25 -2.77 6.04 -1.00
C LEU A 25 -2.56 4.55 -0.72
N ARG A 26 -3.17 3.69 -1.53
CA ARG A 26 -3.09 2.23 -1.41
C ARG A 26 -2.56 1.62 -2.70
N ALA A 27 -1.52 0.81 -2.58
CA ALA A 27 -1.10 -0.10 -3.62
C ALA A 27 -2.16 -1.20 -3.71
N ILE A 28 -2.77 -1.35 -4.89
CA ILE A 28 -3.77 -2.39 -5.18
C ILE A 28 -3.46 -2.93 -6.57
N LYS A 29 -3.44 -4.25 -6.71
CA LYS A 29 -3.37 -4.94 -8.01
C LYS A 29 -4.75 -5.49 -8.35
N TRP A 30 -5.40 -4.89 -9.34
CA TRP A 30 -6.72 -5.30 -9.81
C TRP A 30 -6.57 -6.30 -10.96
N SER A 31 -7.42 -7.33 -11.00
CA SER A 31 -7.36 -8.37 -12.04
C SER A 31 -7.59 -7.85 -13.46
N ASP A 32 -8.31 -6.72 -13.60
CA ASP A 32 -8.56 -6.06 -14.88
C ASP A 32 -7.42 -5.10 -15.30
N MET A 33 -6.34 -5.00 -14.51
CA MET A 33 -5.20 -4.12 -14.79
C MET A 33 -3.85 -4.88 -14.79
N GLU A 34 -3.85 -6.18 -15.07
CA GLU A 34 -2.64 -7.03 -14.99
C GLU A 34 -1.46 -6.50 -15.80
N ASP A 35 -1.71 -5.95 -16.99
CA ASP A 35 -0.69 -5.38 -17.87
C ASP A 35 0.04 -4.18 -17.24
N SER A 36 -0.62 -3.45 -16.34
CA SER A 36 -0.05 -2.27 -15.69
C SER A 36 0.94 -2.60 -14.57
N HIS A 37 0.83 -3.78 -13.97
CA HIS A 37 1.57 -4.15 -12.76
C HIS A 37 2.25 -5.52 -12.85
N GLY A 38 2.25 -6.15 -14.03
CA GLY A 38 2.92 -7.41 -14.30
C GLY A 38 2.26 -8.62 -13.65
N GLY A 39 0.92 -8.63 -13.59
CA GLY A 39 0.15 -9.73 -12.99
C GLY A 39 0.23 -9.82 -11.47
N CYS A 40 -0.40 -10.86 -10.91
CA CYS A 40 -0.37 -11.21 -9.48
C CYS A 40 0.43 -12.50 -9.28
N HIS A 41 1.37 -12.51 -8.34
CA HIS A 41 2.19 -13.68 -8.02
C HIS A 41 1.70 -14.45 -6.79
N GLY A 42 0.57 -14.03 -6.22
CA GLY A 42 -0.19 -14.78 -5.24
C GLY A 42 -1.46 -15.34 -5.88
N HIS A 43 -2.63 -14.82 -5.48
CA HIS A 43 -3.90 -15.18 -6.09
C HIS A 43 -4.94 -14.06 -5.95
N TYR A 44 -5.98 -14.08 -6.79
CA TYR A 44 -7.04 -13.07 -6.77
C TYR A 44 -8.22 -13.50 -5.88
N VAL A 45 -8.69 -12.58 -5.03
CA VAL A 45 -9.94 -12.73 -4.27
C VAL A 45 -10.81 -11.51 -4.50
N HIS A 46 -11.96 -11.75 -5.13
CA HIS A 46 -12.90 -10.71 -5.59
C HIS A 46 -12.22 -9.65 -6.49
N GLY A 47 -11.39 -10.09 -7.43
CA GLY A 47 -10.72 -9.21 -8.40
C GLY A 47 -9.55 -8.38 -7.85
N ILE A 48 -9.17 -8.58 -6.58
CA ILE A 48 -8.02 -7.92 -5.96
C ILE A 48 -6.97 -8.98 -5.64
N CYS A 49 -5.72 -8.72 -6.03
CA CYS A 49 -4.59 -9.59 -5.75
C CYS A 49 -4.31 -9.63 -4.24
N ILE A 50 -4.26 -10.86 -3.71
CA ILE A 50 -3.52 -11.16 -2.49
C ILE A 50 -2.07 -11.38 -2.91
N TYR A 51 -1.19 -10.52 -2.40
CA TYR A 51 0.22 -10.52 -2.82
C TYR A 51 0.89 -11.85 -2.49
N GLY A 52 1.69 -12.34 -3.44
CA GLY A 52 2.62 -13.45 -3.22
C GLY A 52 4.05 -12.96 -3.11
N ASN A 53 4.98 -13.89 -2.86
CA ASN A 53 6.40 -13.56 -2.68
C ASN A 53 7.01 -12.88 -3.92
N GLY A 54 6.53 -13.19 -5.12
CA GLY A 54 6.94 -12.54 -6.37
C GLY A 54 6.55 -11.05 -6.46
N ASP A 55 5.57 -10.62 -5.67
CA ASP A 55 5.09 -9.24 -5.64
C ASP A 55 5.89 -8.33 -4.69
N LEU A 56 6.81 -8.89 -3.89
CA LEU A 56 7.61 -8.14 -2.91
C LEU A 56 8.38 -6.97 -3.55
N LYS A 57 9.01 -7.20 -4.71
CA LYS A 57 9.74 -6.14 -5.44
C LYS A 57 8.80 -5.03 -5.89
N TRP A 58 7.57 -5.36 -6.27
CA TRP A 58 6.57 -4.38 -6.68
C TRP A 58 6.07 -3.57 -5.47
N LEU A 59 5.75 -4.25 -4.36
CA LEU A 59 5.30 -3.64 -3.11
C LEU A 59 6.29 -2.61 -2.57
N VAL A 60 7.55 -3.03 -2.46
CA VAL A 60 8.62 -2.24 -1.85
C VAL A 60 8.99 -1.00 -2.67
N ASN A 61 8.79 -1.04 -3.98
CA ASN A 61 9.05 0.08 -4.90
C ASN A 61 7.81 0.95 -5.14
N SER A 62 6.65 0.59 -4.57
CA SER A 62 5.44 1.36 -4.73
C SER A 62 5.55 2.71 -4.00
N PRO A 63 5.11 3.83 -4.61
CA PRO A 63 5.02 5.11 -3.93
C PRO A 63 3.84 5.20 -2.95
N SER A 64 3.03 4.14 -2.86
CA SER A 64 1.84 4.13 -2.00
C SER A 64 2.20 4.01 -0.53
N LEU A 65 1.37 4.59 0.35
CA LEU A 65 1.59 4.53 1.80
C LEU A 65 1.17 3.20 2.42
N PHE A 66 0.14 2.56 1.84
CA PHE A 66 -0.41 1.30 2.32
C PHE A 66 -0.52 0.29 1.19
N ALA A 67 -0.64 -1.00 1.51
CA ALA A 67 -0.84 -2.08 0.55
C ALA A 67 -2.14 -2.86 0.83
N ASN A 68 -2.79 -3.36 -0.21
CA ASN A 68 -3.97 -4.21 -0.10
C ASN A 68 -4.02 -5.22 -1.27
N LYS A 69 -4.11 -6.55 -1.05
CA LYS A 69 -4.36 -7.30 0.20
C LYS A 69 -3.17 -8.20 0.58
N ILE A 70 -2.94 -8.37 1.88
CA ILE A 70 -1.89 -9.24 2.44
C ILE A 70 -2.56 -10.40 3.17
N GLU A 71 -2.03 -11.62 3.02
CA GLU A 71 -2.52 -12.81 3.71
C GLU A 71 -1.37 -13.55 4.41
N LEU A 72 -1.35 -13.45 5.73
CA LEU A 72 -0.28 -13.99 6.57
C LEU A 72 -0.13 -15.51 6.49
N ASN A 73 -1.26 -16.23 6.41
CA ASN A 73 -1.28 -17.69 6.45
C ASN A 73 -0.66 -18.33 5.19
N THR A 74 -0.74 -17.65 4.04
CA THR A 74 -0.31 -18.20 2.76
C THR A 74 1.05 -17.62 2.33
N TYR A 75 1.25 -16.31 2.53
CA TYR A 75 2.46 -15.62 2.09
C TYR A 75 3.05 -14.75 3.21
N PRO A 76 3.56 -15.35 4.30
CA PRO A 76 4.01 -14.60 5.48
C PRO A 76 5.09 -13.57 5.16
N LEU A 77 5.98 -13.89 4.21
CA LEU A 77 7.06 -13.00 3.78
C LEU A 77 6.56 -11.69 3.15
N THR A 78 5.34 -11.67 2.59
CA THR A 78 4.73 -10.44 2.04
C THR A 78 4.35 -9.42 3.12
N MET A 79 4.31 -9.85 4.38
CA MET A 79 4.14 -9.00 5.55
C MET A 79 5.49 -8.76 6.24
N GLU A 80 6.23 -9.83 6.56
CA GLU A 80 7.44 -9.75 7.39
C GLU A 80 8.58 -8.96 6.72
N CYS A 81 8.84 -9.17 5.42
CA CYS A 81 9.95 -8.49 4.76
C CYS A 81 9.72 -6.97 4.66
N PRO A 82 8.53 -6.48 4.23
CA PRO A 82 8.21 -5.05 4.33
C PRO A 82 8.32 -4.52 5.75
N GLU A 83 7.79 -5.20 6.77
CA GLU A 83 7.88 -4.73 8.16
C GLU A 83 9.31 -4.55 8.63
N LEU A 84 10.17 -5.55 8.43
CA LEU A 84 11.58 -5.48 8.79
C LEU A 84 12.30 -4.34 8.05
N ARG A 85 12.06 -4.21 6.74
CA ARG A 85 12.63 -3.12 5.94
C ARG A 85 12.17 -1.74 6.41
N HIS A 86 10.89 -1.59 6.73
CA HIS A 86 10.35 -0.33 7.23
C HIS A 86 10.93 0.00 8.60
N ARG A 87 11.01 -0.98 9.50
CA ARG A 87 11.65 -0.82 10.83
C ARG A 87 13.10 -0.38 10.70
N GLU A 88 13.89 -1.06 9.87
CA GLU A 88 15.29 -0.71 9.63
C GLU A 88 15.43 0.72 9.11
N ARG A 89 14.62 1.11 8.10
CA ARG A 89 14.61 2.46 7.55
C ARG A 89 14.27 3.51 8.61
N THR A 90 13.24 3.27 9.42
CA THR A 90 12.82 4.20 10.47
C THR A 90 13.89 4.37 11.54
N LEU A 91 14.53 3.27 11.96
CA LEU A 91 15.61 3.34 12.95
C LEU A 91 16.83 4.09 12.39
N ASN A 92 17.24 3.80 11.15
CA ASN A 92 18.37 4.47 10.51
C ASN A 92 18.13 5.96 10.24
N GLN A 93 16.86 6.39 10.15
CA GLN A 93 16.46 7.77 9.90
C GLN A 93 15.97 8.50 11.17
N SER A 94 16.18 7.90 12.35
CA SER A 94 15.72 8.48 13.62
C SER A 94 16.52 9.74 13.96
N GLU A 95 15.82 10.87 14.12
CA GLU A 95 16.39 12.12 14.65
C GLU A 95 16.63 12.07 16.17
N THR A 96 15.95 11.14 16.85
CA THR A 96 16.07 10.92 18.30
C THR A 96 17.00 9.75 18.61
N ALA A 97 17.59 9.76 19.82
CA ALA A 97 18.39 8.64 20.28
C ALA A 97 17.53 7.35 20.33
N ILE A 98 17.99 6.33 19.61
CA ILE A 98 17.30 5.04 19.53
C ILE A 98 17.40 4.34 20.88
N GLN A 99 16.26 3.95 21.44
CA GLN A 99 16.25 3.14 22.66
C GLN A 99 16.55 1.67 22.33
N PRO A 100 17.36 0.97 23.15
CA PRO A 100 17.66 -0.45 22.93
C PRO A 100 16.41 -1.33 22.84
N SER A 101 15.33 -0.96 23.52
CA SER A 101 14.04 -1.67 23.47
C SER A 101 13.37 -1.62 22.08
N TRP A 102 13.73 -0.68 21.22
CA TRP A 102 13.16 -0.55 19.87
C TRP A 102 13.76 -1.50 18.84
N TYR A 103 14.76 -2.30 19.20
CA TYR A 103 15.28 -3.38 18.35
C TYR A 103 14.58 -4.72 18.58
N PHE A 104 13.84 -4.86 19.68
CA PHE A 104 13.18 -6.10 20.10
C PHE A 104 11.66 -6.04 19.92
#